data_AF-A0A6G6IRC9-F1
#
_entry.id   AF-A0A6G6IRC9-F1
#
_cell.length_a   1.000
_cell.length_b   1.000
_cell.length_c   1.000
_cell.angle_alpha   90.00
_cell.angle_beta   90.00
_cell.angle_gamma   90.00
#
_symmetry.space_group_name_H-M   'P 1'
#
loop_
_entity.id
_entity.type
_entity.pdbx_description
1 polymer ?
#
loop_
_entity_poly.entity_id
_entity_poly.type
_entity_poly.pdbx_seq_one_letter_code
_entity_poly.pdbx_strand_id
1 'polypeptide(L)'
;MKKSKGFSLIEAMVALIIISVGVLGLVAMQGRTIQYSNESTQRDRAIMLANDLAEMMRSNRNALIGANGLPNAVSNYYKAAGTAFPTTITANCQTAAGCTVDQLATTQMATWARQVQNALPIGPDLTLLTNQYIVCRTNNASAANPCSGTGSSVLIQIAWLGKDVCPAGTVCTALDASRREFYRMSFQP
;
A
#
# COMPACT_ATOMS: atom_id res chain seq x y z
N MET A 1 68.08 18.46 -29.32
CA MET A 1 67.43 17.22 -28.83
C MET A 1 66.46 17.58 -27.71
N LYS A 2 65.15 17.49 -27.92
CA LYS A 2 64.14 17.78 -26.87
C LYS A 2 63.94 16.51 -26.01
N LYS A 3 64.18 16.62 -24.70
CA LYS A 3 63.94 15.56 -23.71
C LYS A 3 62.43 15.42 -23.49
N SER A 4 61.86 14.27 -23.87
CA SER A 4 60.50 13.88 -23.48
C SER A 4 60.49 13.63 -21.98
N LYS A 5 59.89 14.54 -21.20
CA LYS A 5 59.68 14.35 -19.77
C LYS A 5 58.52 13.38 -19.59
N GLY A 6 58.79 12.24 -18.97
CA GLY A 6 57.80 11.20 -18.64
C GLY A 6 56.81 11.65 -17.56
N PHE A 7 55.91 12.57 -17.90
CA PHE A 7 54.83 13.05 -17.04
C PHE A 7 53.50 12.29 -17.26
N SER A 8 53.44 11.44 -18.29
CA SER A 8 52.21 10.76 -18.71
C SER A 8 51.72 9.66 -17.75
N LEU A 9 52.62 8.96 -17.04
CA LEU A 9 52.22 7.82 -16.22
C LEU A 9 51.57 8.26 -14.90
N ILE A 10 52.09 9.32 -14.25
CA ILE A 10 51.51 9.84 -13.02
C ILE A 10 50.18 10.57 -13.29
N GLU A 11 50.06 11.24 -14.43
CA GLU A 11 48.81 11.87 -14.87
C GLU A 11 47.71 10.84 -15.10
N ALA A 12 48.04 9.72 -15.75
CA ALA A 12 47.09 8.61 -15.92
C ALA A 12 46.68 7.97 -14.58
N MET A 13 47.61 7.81 -13.64
CA MET A 13 47.29 7.26 -12.31
C MET A 13 46.38 8.19 -11.50
N VAL A 14 46.64 9.50 -11.53
CA VAL A 14 45.79 10.49 -10.86
C VAL A 14 44.40 10.54 -11.51
N ALA A 15 44.32 10.51 -12.85
CA ALA A 15 43.04 10.44 -13.56
C ALA A 15 42.23 9.19 -13.18
N LEU A 16 42.88 8.03 -13.12
CA LEU A 16 42.25 6.77 -12.69
C LEU A 16 41.71 6.86 -11.26
N ILE A 17 42.46 7.45 -10.32
CA ILE A 17 42.00 7.63 -8.93
C ILE A 17 40.76 8.53 -8.88
N ILE A 18 40.80 9.68 -9.57
CA ILE A 18 39.68 10.62 -9.60
C ILE A 18 38.43 9.97 -10.18
N ILE A 19 38.56 9.26 -11.31
CA ILE A 19 37.46 8.52 -11.93
C ILE A 19 36.91 7.45 -10.97
N SER A 20 37.80 6.71 -10.30
CA SER A 20 37.38 5.65 -9.37
C SER A 20 36.55 6.20 -8.20
N VAL A 21 36.99 7.31 -7.60
CA VAL A 21 36.24 8.00 -6.54
C VAL A 21 34.91 8.55 -7.07
N GLY A 22 34.91 9.12 -8.28
CA GLY A 22 33.70 9.61 -8.93
C GLY A 22 32.65 8.51 -9.16
N VAL A 23 33.06 7.34 -9.65
CA VAL A 23 32.18 6.19 -9.88
C VAL A 23 31.62 5.65 -8.56
N LEU A 24 32.44 5.52 -7.51
CA LEU A 24 31.96 5.09 -6.20
C LEU A 24 30.91 6.06 -5.62
N GLY A 25 31.13 7.37 -5.77
CA GLY A 25 30.15 8.39 -5.37
C GLY A 25 28.82 8.25 -6.13
N LEU A 26 28.89 8.00 -7.44
CA LEU A 26 27.71 7.82 -8.28
C LEU A 26 26.93 6.55 -7.93
N VAL A 27 27.60 5.42 -7.69
CA VAL A 27 26.96 4.17 -7.27
C VAL A 27 26.24 4.34 -5.93
N ALA A 28 26.86 5.04 -4.96
CA ALA A 28 26.24 5.32 -3.68
C ALA A 28 24.93 6.15 -3.83
N MET A 29 24.93 7.15 -4.72
CA MET A 29 23.74 7.94 -5.01
C MET A 29 22.66 7.15 -5.77
N GLN A 30 23.05 6.31 -6.72
CA GLN A 30 22.13 5.42 -7.45
C GLN A 30 21.40 4.47 -6.50
N GLY A 31 22.14 3.88 -5.54
CA GLY A 31 21.54 3.01 -4.51
C GLY A 31 20.44 3.71 -3.71
N ARG A 32 20.67 4.95 -3.27
CA ARG A 32 19.64 5.75 -2.56
C ARG A 32 18.44 6.08 -3.46
N THR A 33 18.70 6.45 -4.71
CA THR A 33 17.66 6.78 -5.70
C THR A 33 16.71 5.60 -5.92
N ILE A 34 17.24 4.39 -6.02
CA ILE A 34 16.43 3.17 -6.18
C ILE A 34 15.52 2.95 -4.97
N GLN A 35 15.98 3.23 -3.75
CA GLN A 35 15.16 3.09 -2.54
C GLN A 35 13.99 4.07 -2.55
N TYR A 36 14.24 5.36 -2.82
CA TYR A 36 13.19 6.36 -2.93
C TYR A 36 12.19 6.05 -4.06
N SER A 37 12.66 5.56 -5.21
CA SER A 37 11.78 5.14 -6.29
C SER A 37 10.86 3.99 -5.89
N ASN A 38 11.36 3.02 -5.11
CA ASN A 38 10.56 1.90 -4.62
C ASN A 38 9.51 2.34 -3.59
N GLU A 39 9.85 3.28 -2.70
CA GLU A 39 8.91 3.84 -1.72
C GLU A 39 7.77 4.59 -2.41
N SER A 40 8.09 5.46 -3.36
CA SER A 40 7.08 6.15 -4.19
C SER A 40 6.15 5.15 -4.87
N THR A 41 6.72 4.12 -5.50
CA THR A 41 5.94 3.09 -6.20
C THR A 41 4.98 2.35 -5.27
N GLN A 42 5.40 2.02 -4.03
CA GLN A 42 4.52 1.36 -3.06
C GLN A 42 3.37 2.26 -2.62
N ARG A 43 3.66 3.54 -2.37
CA ARG A 43 2.65 4.54 -2.02
C ARG A 43 1.66 4.75 -3.17
N ASP A 44 2.14 4.82 -4.40
CA ASP A 44 1.30 4.96 -5.60
C ASP A 44 0.38 3.73 -5.76
N ARG A 45 0.91 2.52 -5.56
CA ARG A 45 0.09 1.29 -5.56
C ARG A 45 -0.98 1.31 -4.46
N ALA A 46 -0.66 1.76 -3.25
CA ALA A 46 -1.63 1.87 -2.18
C ALA A 46 -2.73 2.88 -2.50
N ILE A 47 -2.40 4.02 -3.09
CA ILE A 47 -3.36 5.03 -3.53
C ILE A 47 -4.28 4.45 -4.62
N MET A 48 -3.73 3.77 -5.63
CA MET A 48 -4.52 3.12 -6.68
C MET A 48 -5.48 2.09 -6.08
N LEU A 49 -5.00 1.19 -5.21
CA LEU A 49 -5.82 0.17 -4.56
C LEU A 49 -6.94 0.76 -3.70
N ALA A 50 -6.69 1.89 -3.03
CA ALA A 50 -7.73 2.57 -2.25
C ALA A 50 -8.80 3.16 -3.16
N ASN A 51 -8.40 3.81 -4.26
CA ASN A 51 -9.32 4.37 -5.24
C ASN A 51 -10.15 3.27 -5.93
N ASP A 52 -9.52 2.15 -6.30
CA ASP A 52 -10.21 1.00 -6.87
C ASP A 52 -11.29 0.48 -5.94
N LEU A 53 -10.99 0.36 -4.64
CA LEU A 53 -11.98 -0.08 -3.65
C LEU A 53 -13.12 0.94 -3.48
N ALA A 54 -12.81 2.24 -3.46
CA ALA A 54 -13.85 3.27 -3.42
C ALA A 54 -14.75 3.24 -4.66
N GLU A 55 -14.20 2.96 -5.83
CA GLU A 55 -14.98 2.87 -7.05
C GLU A 55 -15.84 1.61 -7.10
N MET A 56 -15.31 0.47 -6.64
CA MET A 56 -16.11 -0.74 -6.42
C MET A 56 -17.29 -0.48 -5.48
N MET A 57 -17.06 0.27 -4.41
CA MET A 57 -18.08 0.70 -3.47
C MET A 57 -19.13 1.62 -4.11
N ARG A 58 -18.72 2.61 -4.92
CA ARG A 58 -19.65 3.49 -5.65
C ARG A 58 -20.49 2.70 -6.68
N SER A 59 -19.88 1.74 -7.36
CA SER A 59 -20.58 0.87 -8.31
C SER A 59 -21.65 -0.01 -7.64
N ASN A 60 -21.49 -0.35 -6.36
CA ASN A 60 -22.44 -1.15 -5.59
C ASN A 60 -23.01 -0.34 -4.40
N ARG A 61 -23.49 0.87 -4.72
CA ARG A 61 -23.99 1.83 -3.73
C ARG A 61 -25.09 1.26 -2.83
N ASN A 62 -25.92 0.34 -3.34
CA ASN A 62 -27.02 -0.27 -2.59
C ASN A 62 -26.56 -1.15 -1.42
N ALA A 63 -25.34 -1.70 -1.45
CA ALA A 63 -24.76 -2.43 -0.32
C ALA A 63 -24.20 -1.49 0.76
N LEU A 64 -24.10 -0.18 0.48
CA LEU A 64 -23.55 0.83 1.38
C LEU A 64 -24.60 1.80 1.90
N ILE A 65 -25.52 2.25 1.06
CA ILE A 65 -26.48 3.31 1.38
C ILE A 65 -27.83 2.70 1.75
N GLY A 66 -28.37 3.11 2.89
CA GLY A 66 -29.72 2.75 3.32
C GLY A 66 -30.81 3.62 2.70
N ALA A 67 -32.07 3.29 2.98
CA ALA A 67 -33.23 4.05 2.51
C ALA A 67 -33.23 5.54 2.96
N ASN A 68 -32.48 5.86 4.01
CA ASN A 68 -32.30 7.24 4.51
C ASN A 68 -31.26 8.06 3.72
N GLY A 69 -30.66 7.50 2.67
CA GLY A 69 -29.63 8.17 1.87
C GLY A 69 -28.27 8.29 2.57
N LEU A 70 -28.10 7.66 3.73
CA LEU A 70 -26.86 7.63 4.50
C LEU A 70 -26.22 6.24 4.43
N PRO A 71 -24.90 6.13 4.65
CA PRO A 71 -24.26 4.83 4.77
C PRO A 71 -24.90 4.00 5.90
N ASN A 72 -25.17 2.72 5.65
CA ASN A 72 -25.68 1.78 6.63
C ASN A 72 -24.70 1.63 7.79
N ALA A 73 -25.19 1.24 8.96
CA ALA A 73 -24.32 0.94 10.09
C ALA A 73 -23.48 -0.33 9.85
N VAL A 74 -24.01 -1.25 9.04
CA VAL A 74 -23.39 -2.53 8.68
C VAL A 74 -23.39 -2.66 7.17
N SER A 75 -22.27 -3.10 6.60
CA SER A 75 -22.11 -3.37 5.17
C SER A 75 -21.03 -4.43 4.99
N ASN A 76 -21.17 -5.26 3.95
CA ASN A 76 -20.17 -6.28 3.61
C ASN A 76 -18.85 -5.68 3.08
N TYR A 77 -18.82 -4.38 2.77
CA TYR A 77 -17.57 -3.65 2.53
C TYR A 77 -16.83 -3.26 3.81
N TYR A 78 -17.50 -3.27 4.96
CA TYR A 78 -16.87 -2.85 6.21
C TYR A 78 -16.01 -3.97 6.79
N LYS A 79 -14.82 -3.57 7.22
CA LYS A 79 -13.80 -4.42 7.80
C LYS A 79 -13.14 -3.68 8.95
N ALA A 80 -13.38 -4.16 10.16
CA ALA A 80 -12.79 -3.60 11.38
C ALA A 80 -11.33 -4.05 11.54
N ALA A 81 -10.57 -3.35 12.38
CA ALA A 81 -9.27 -3.84 12.81
C ALA A 81 -9.43 -5.17 13.58
N GLY A 82 -8.56 -6.15 13.32
CA GLY A 82 -8.59 -7.46 13.95
C GLY A 82 -9.49 -8.50 13.28
N THR A 83 -10.30 -8.10 12.29
CA THR A 83 -11.12 -9.04 11.51
C THR A 83 -10.45 -9.38 10.17
N ALA A 84 -10.52 -10.65 9.79
CA ALA A 84 -10.03 -11.11 8.50
C ALA A 84 -10.91 -10.55 7.35
N PHE A 85 -10.31 -10.41 6.16
CA PHE A 85 -11.08 -10.17 4.95
C PHE A 85 -11.91 -11.40 4.58
N PRO A 86 -13.06 -11.22 3.91
CA PRO A 86 -13.77 -12.34 3.35
C PRO A 86 -12.91 -13.08 2.33
N THR A 87 -13.04 -14.40 2.27
CA THR A 87 -12.37 -15.27 1.28
C THR A 87 -13.34 -15.89 0.29
N THR A 88 -14.65 -15.73 0.53
CA THR A 88 -15.71 -16.28 -0.31
C THR A 88 -15.84 -15.47 -1.59
N ILE A 89 -15.77 -16.18 -2.72
CA ILE A 89 -15.99 -15.61 -4.06
C ILE A 89 -17.23 -16.28 -4.64
N THR A 90 -18.25 -15.49 -4.95
CA THR A 90 -19.47 -15.97 -5.61
C THR A 90 -19.28 -15.91 -7.13
N ALA A 91 -19.07 -17.06 -7.77
CA ALA A 91 -18.79 -17.14 -9.22
C ALA A 91 -19.92 -16.57 -10.09
N ASN A 92 -21.18 -16.66 -9.63
CA ASN A 92 -22.34 -16.17 -10.38
C ASN A 92 -22.39 -14.65 -10.51
N CYS A 93 -21.60 -13.89 -9.73
CA CYS A 93 -21.55 -12.43 -9.86
C CYS A 93 -21.04 -11.95 -11.23
N GLN A 94 -20.40 -12.82 -12.01
CA GLN A 94 -19.88 -12.51 -13.35
C GLN A 94 -20.69 -13.14 -14.49
N THR A 95 -21.83 -13.79 -14.17
CA THR A 95 -22.68 -14.46 -15.16
C THR A 95 -24.02 -13.76 -15.28
N ALA A 96 -24.80 -14.12 -16.30
CA ALA A 96 -26.15 -13.60 -16.51
C ALA A 96 -27.12 -13.90 -15.34
N ALA A 97 -26.83 -14.92 -14.52
CA ALA A 97 -27.60 -15.22 -13.32
C ALA A 97 -27.43 -14.15 -12.22
N GLY A 98 -26.30 -13.41 -12.24
CA GLY A 98 -25.98 -12.38 -11.28
C GLY A 98 -25.78 -12.90 -9.85
N CYS A 99 -25.64 -11.97 -8.91
CA CYS A 99 -25.60 -12.26 -7.48
C CYS A 99 -26.24 -11.12 -6.70
N THR A 100 -26.50 -11.33 -5.40
CA THR A 100 -27.06 -10.27 -4.56
C THR A 100 -26.05 -9.15 -4.32
N VAL A 101 -26.53 -7.96 -3.96
CA VAL A 101 -25.67 -6.79 -3.64
C VAL A 101 -24.65 -7.12 -2.55
N ASP A 102 -25.03 -7.93 -1.57
CA ASP A 102 -24.17 -8.37 -0.47
C ASP A 102 -23.14 -9.43 -0.91
N GLN A 103 -23.55 -10.36 -1.79
CA GLN A 103 -22.64 -11.34 -2.38
C GLN A 103 -21.59 -10.67 -3.27
N LEU A 104 -22.01 -9.64 -4.03
CA LEU A 104 -21.11 -8.84 -4.85
C LEU A 104 -20.08 -8.12 -3.98
N ALA A 105 -20.52 -7.47 -2.90
CA ALA A 105 -19.64 -6.77 -1.96
C ALA A 105 -18.61 -7.71 -1.31
N THR A 106 -19.06 -8.88 -0.82
CA THR A 106 -18.16 -9.91 -0.25
C THR A 106 -17.14 -10.38 -1.29
N THR A 107 -17.58 -10.63 -2.52
CA THR A 107 -16.72 -11.09 -3.62
C THR A 107 -15.69 -10.03 -4.01
N GLN A 108 -16.10 -8.77 -4.10
CA GLN A 108 -15.20 -7.65 -4.39
C GLN A 108 -14.16 -7.47 -3.28
N MET A 109 -14.57 -7.51 -2.01
CA MET A 109 -13.63 -7.43 -0.88
C MET A 109 -12.63 -8.59 -0.88
N ALA A 110 -13.07 -9.82 -1.19
CA ALA A 110 -12.20 -10.99 -1.26
C ALA A 110 -11.18 -10.89 -2.40
N THR A 111 -11.64 -10.48 -3.58
CA THR A 111 -10.76 -10.31 -4.76
C THR A 111 -9.79 -9.15 -4.59
N TRP A 112 -10.24 -8.02 -4.05
CA TRP A 112 -9.41 -6.87 -3.70
C TRP A 112 -8.34 -7.23 -2.67
N ALA A 113 -8.70 -7.96 -1.61
CA ALA A 113 -7.73 -8.42 -0.61
C ALA A 113 -6.62 -9.28 -1.22
N ARG A 114 -6.92 -10.07 -2.26
CA ARG A 114 -5.93 -10.84 -3.01
C ARG A 114 -5.07 -9.96 -3.92
N GLN A 115 -5.65 -8.92 -4.53
CA GLN A 115 -4.88 -7.93 -5.30
C GLN A 115 -3.89 -7.17 -4.41
N VAL A 116 -4.32 -6.75 -3.22
CA VAL A 116 -3.47 -6.12 -2.21
C VAL A 116 -2.28 -7.02 -1.86
N GLN A 117 -2.52 -8.30 -1.58
CA GLN A 117 -1.47 -9.29 -1.29
C GLN A 117 -0.43 -9.42 -2.40
N ASN A 118 -0.86 -9.29 -3.66
CA ASN A 118 0.04 -9.38 -4.82
C ASN A 118 0.76 -8.06 -5.13
N ALA A 119 0.20 -6.92 -4.74
CA ALA A 119 0.68 -5.60 -5.13
C ALA A 119 1.59 -4.94 -4.08
N LEU A 120 1.36 -5.21 -2.79
CA LEU A 120 2.05 -4.55 -1.68
C LEU A 120 2.86 -5.54 -0.83
N PRO A 121 4.02 -5.11 -0.29
CA PRO A 121 4.79 -5.91 0.64
C PRO A 121 4.11 -5.91 2.01
N ILE A 122 3.23 -6.88 2.24
CA ILE A 122 2.49 -7.00 3.51
C ILE A 122 3.09 -8.04 4.47
N GLY A 123 4.16 -8.71 4.05
CA GLY A 123 4.77 -9.83 4.77
C GLY A 123 4.10 -11.18 4.45
N PRO A 124 4.72 -12.30 4.89
CA PRO A 124 4.15 -13.64 4.69
C PRO A 124 2.92 -13.90 5.57
N ASP A 125 2.76 -13.14 6.66
CA ASP A 125 1.69 -13.33 7.63
C ASP A 125 0.54 -12.37 7.32
N LEU A 126 -0.71 -12.84 7.27
CA LEU A 126 -1.90 -12.01 7.06
C LEU A 126 -2.23 -11.06 8.24
N THR A 127 -1.30 -10.90 9.18
CA THR A 127 -1.45 -10.11 10.41
C THR A 127 -1.60 -8.62 10.10
N LEU A 128 -0.84 -8.11 9.13
CA LEU A 128 -0.95 -6.71 8.69
C LEU A 128 -2.32 -6.46 8.06
N LEU A 129 -2.71 -7.35 7.15
CA LEU A 129 -4.01 -7.31 6.47
C LEU A 129 -5.18 -7.40 7.48
N THR A 130 -5.03 -8.22 8.53
CA THR A 130 -6.06 -8.39 9.56
C THR A 130 -6.14 -7.19 10.51
N ASN A 131 -5.01 -6.62 10.93
CA ASN A 131 -5.00 -5.62 12.00
C ASN A 131 -4.97 -4.16 11.52
N GLN A 132 -4.32 -3.89 10.39
CA GLN A 132 -4.01 -2.51 9.96
C GLN A 132 -4.85 -2.02 8.78
N TYR A 133 -5.54 -2.92 8.09
CA TYR A 133 -6.50 -2.51 7.06
C TYR A 133 -7.84 -2.25 7.72
N ILE A 134 -8.47 -1.13 7.39
CA ILE A 134 -9.71 -0.71 8.02
C ILE A 134 -10.61 -0.11 6.94
N VAL A 135 -11.84 -0.60 6.85
CA VAL A 135 -12.88 -0.01 6.01
C VAL A 135 -14.10 0.18 6.88
N CYS A 136 -14.50 1.41 7.14
CA CYS A 136 -15.60 1.65 8.07
C CYS A 136 -16.28 2.99 7.86
N ARG A 137 -17.50 3.08 8.36
CA ARG A 137 -18.25 4.34 8.42
C ARG A 137 -17.64 5.30 9.45
N THR A 138 -17.46 6.56 9.05
CA THR A 138 -16.81 7.58 9.86
C THR A 138 -17.54 8.93 9.80
N ASN A 139 -17.57 9.61 10.95
CA ASN A 139 -17.92 11.02 11.07
C ASN A 139 -16.68 11.92 11.23
N ASN A 140 -15.51 11.33 11.46
CA ASN A 140 -14.22 12.01 11.61
C ASN A 140 -13.08 11.07 11.23
N ALA A 141 -12.63 11.16 9.97
CA ALA A 141 -11.56 10.34 9.42
C ALA A 141 -10.18 10.59 10.05
N SER A 142 -10.00 11.73 10.73
CA SER A 142 -8.75 12.14 11.37
C SER A 142 -8.65 11.68 12.83
N ALA A 143 -9.70 11.08 13.40
CA ALA A 143 -9.70 10.58 14.78
C ALA A 143 -8.73 9.41 14.97
N ALA A 144 -8.24 9.23 16.21
CA ALA A 144 -7.39 8.10 16.58
C ALA A 144 -8.10 6.75 16.35
N ASN A 145 -9.39 6.68 16.68
CA ASN A 145 -10.29 5.60 16.27
C ASN A 145 -11.31 6.17 15.27
N PRO A 146 -11.09 6.02 13.95
CA PRO A 146 -11.92 6.66 12.94
C PRO A 146 -13.23 5.90 12.68
N CYS A 147 -13.39 4.68 13.20
CA CYS A 147 -14.59 3.87 13.00
C CYS A 147 -15.68 4.21 14.02
N SER A 148 -16.35 5.34 13.80
CA SER A 148 -17.45 5.80 14.65
C SER A 148 -18.78 5.04 14.42
N GLY A 149 -18.93 4.33 13.29
CA GLY A 149 -20.21 3.72 12.89
C GLY A 149 -21.30 4.74 12.52
N THR A 150 -20.98 6.03 12.52
CA THR A 150 -21.88 7.15 12.23
C THR A 150 -21.25 8.09 11.20
N GLY A 151 -22.00 9.07 10.71
CA GLY A 151 -21.55 10.02 9.68
C GLY A 151 -21.92 9.63 8.25
N SER A 152 -21.51 10.45 7.30
CA SER A 152 -21.86 10.27 5.87
C SER A 152 -20.69 9.76 5.02
N SER A 153 -19.53 9.54 5.64
CA SER A 153 -18.31 9.16 4.94
C SER A 153 -17.90 7.72 5.27
N VAL A 154 -17.24 7.09 4.31
CA VAL A 154 -16.55 5.81 4.47
C VAL A 154 -15.04 6.08 4.44
N LEU A 155 -14.33 5.55 5.43
CA LEU A 155 -12.89 5.55 5.51
C LEU A 155 -12.34 4.26 4.89
N ILE A 156 -11.26 4.37 4.12
CA ILE A 156 -10.39 3.27 3.73
C ILE A 156 -8.99 3.54 4.28
N GLN A 157 -8.42 2.55 4.97
CA GLN A 157 -7.04 2.52 5.42
C GLN A 157 -6.34 1.29 4.85
N ILE A 158 -5.20 1.52 4.21
CA ILE A 158 -4.30 0.51 3.64
C ILE A 158 -2.94 0.67 4.33
N ALA A 159 -2.26 -0.44 4.61
CA ALA A 159 -0.92 -0.44 5.20
C ALA A 159 0.04 -1.39 4.48
N TRP A 160 1.31 -1.03 4.41
CA TRP A 160 2.37 -1.87 3.86
C TRP A 160 3.64 -1.75 4.71
N LEU A 161 4.56 -2.69 4.52
CA LEU A 161 5.86 -2.64 5.18
C LEU A 161 6.78 -1.68 4.40
N GLY A 162 7.27 -0.65 5.09
CA GLY A 162 8.32 0.22 4.57
C GLY A 162 9.66 -0.53 4.48
N LYS A 163 10.56 -0.04 3.64
CA LYS A 163 11.82 -0.70 3.29
C LYS A 163 13.01 -0.21 4.13
N ASP A 164 12.79 0.09 5.40
CA ASP A 164 13.89 0.41 6.32
C ASP A 164 14.74 -0.84 6.57
N VAL A 165 16.06 -0.67 6.48
CA VAL A 165 17.04 -1.75 6.65
C VAL A 165 16.95 -2.29 8.09
N CYS A 166 16.71 -3.59 8.23
CA CYS A 166 16.86 -4.26 9.53
C CYS A 166 18.29 -4.02 10.03
N PRO A 167 18.49 -3.56 11.28
CA PRO A 167 19.81 -3.56 11.88
C PRO A 167 20.43 -4.95 11.73
N ALA A 168 21.70 -5.01 11.30
CA ALA A 168 22.39 -6.27 11.06
C ALA A 168 22.27 -7.19 12.28
N GLY A 169 21.76 -8.41 12.07
CA GLY A 169 21.57 -9.42 13.12
C GLY A 169 20.16 -9.53 13.71
N THR A 170 19.16 -8.82 13.19
CA THR A 170 17.76 -8.93 13.64
C THR A 170 16.82 -9.42 12.53
N VAL A 171 15.94 -10.38 12.86
CA VAL A 171 14.83 -10.78 11.99
C VAL A 171 13.73 -9.74 12.16
N CYS A 172 13.46 -8.95 11.13
CA CYS A 172 12.34 -8.03 11.13
C CYS A 172 11.03 -8.83 11.13
N THR A 173 10.36 -8.90 12.28
CA THR A 173 9.00 -9.42 12.35
C THR A 173 8.02 -8.35 11.87
N ALA A 174 6.90 -8.76 11.28
CA ALA A 174 5.89 -7.89 10.68
C ALA A 174 5.16 -6.96 11.69
N LEU A 175 5.63 -6.87 12.94
CA LEU A 175 4.96 -6.27 14.10
C LEU A 175 5.60 -4.97 14.64
N ASP A 176 6.73 -4.49 14.12
CA ASP A 176 7.28 -3.21 14.59
C ASP A 176 6.44 -2.01 14.07
N ALA A 177 5.81 -1.28 15.01
CA ALA A 177 4.94 -0.13 14.72
C ALA A 177 5.64 1.03 14.01
N SER A 178 6.98 1.06 14.05
CA SER A 178 7.83 2.06 13.43
C SER A 178 8.13 1.82 11.96
N ARG A 179 7.78 0.65 11.38
CA ARG A 179 8.13 0.26 10.00
C ARG A 179 6.94 0.14 9.05
N ARG A 180 5.76 0.54 9.51
CA ARG A 180 4.52 0.45 8.74
C ARG A 180 4.17 1.81 8.20
N GLU A 181 4.04 1.86 6.89
CA GLU A 181 3.41 3.01 6.25
C GLU A 181 1.92 2.72 6.08
N PHE A 182 1.12 3.78 6.16
CA PHE A 182 -0.30 3.69 5.92
C PHE A 182 -0.78 4.84 5.05
N TYR A 183 -1.77 4.53 4.23
CA TYR A 183 -2.54 5.51 3.48
C TYR A 183 -3.98 5.47 3.95
N ARG A 184 -4.54 6.65 4.24
CA ARG A 184 -5.94 6.84 4.61
C ARG A 184 -6.60 7.76 3.61
N MET A 185 -7.81 7.40 3.21
CA MET A 185 -8.71 8.31 2.52
C MET A 185 -10.14 8.13 3.03
N SER A 186 -10.94 9.18 2.93
CA SER A 186 -12.36 9.13 3.22
C SER A 186 -13.15 9.73 2.08
N PHE A 187 -14.30 9.15 1.76
CA PHE A 187 -15.17 9.63 0.71
C PHE A 187 -16.64 9.43 1.09
N GLN A 188 -17.54 10.13 0.40
CA GLN A 188 -18.98 9.93 0.52
C GLN A 188 -19.47 9.10 -0.68
N PRO A 189 -20.11 7.94 -0.44
CA PRO A 189 -20.57 7.03 -1.49
C PRO A 189 -21.90 7.43 -2.18
#